data_AF-A0A8S9WYH5-F1
#
_entry.id   AF-A0A8S9WYH5-F1
#
_cell.length_a   1.000
_cell.length_b   1.000
_cell.length_c   1.000
_cell.angle_alpha   90.00
_cell.angle_beta   90.00
_cell.angle_gamma   90.00
#
_symmetry.space_group_name_H-M   'P 1'
#
loop_
_entity.id
_entity.type
_entity.pdbx_description
1 polymer ?
#
loop_
_entity_poly.entity_id
_entity_poly.type
_entity_poly.pdbx_seq_one_letter_code
_entity_poly.pdbx_strand_id
1 'polypeptide(L)'
;MVNSSEPVDVNGVVDKLLDSIRQLAIDHDMDEMPVPEVHEEWEETRGILQLRGCINCTNGRLRSLTSIQRTGDANLSKRGDHLVLKVLLGFCEFELEYEKCQATLHRLSVTSGLRASVQTNSIDAEIKIRFSGGELKATISHIFLAEFGKIRVHTGGGIFSKIKSRLLEIVARHFQTQIRQLVNEMLEAYAKKAISQLLRLDLDKTEIRRGVYKSTGPAFRVHKMIFKALLLVALASVTAADTVNLNQLADQLIASLQQVIRQEGKDELVIPDISQDWHEKWHHFIKISGNFNCHDGRFRSLASIRRTGDASMTTQGNKVILNVKLGLGTLNANFGRCQAKIHRIGSMSSKVDVSVDSNSIDAQISLTGQGTSCVANVDHLVLNQLGRISIHTGGGLFHKIENRILDEVAKSMHGHIVGQANDVLAETARKALPKADLCNKIPH
;
A
#
# COMPACT_ATOMS: atom_id res chain seq x y z
N MET A 1 -2.00 -43.75 -15.56
CA MET A 1 -0.98 -42.69 -15.56
C MET A 1 -1.70 -41.41 -15.92
N VAL A 2 -1.96 -40.54 -14.93
CA VAL A 2 -2.58 -39.24 -15.15
C VAL A 2 -1.44 -38.28 -15.51
N ASN A 3 -1.49 -37.68 -16.69
CA ASN A 3 -0.57 -36.61 -17.11
C ASN A 3 -0.69 -35.45 -16.11
N SER A 4 0.30 -35.28 -15.24
CA SER A 4 0.29 -34.29 -14.14
C SER A 4 0.88 -32.93 -14.56
N SER A 5 0.57 -32.46 -15.77
CA SER A 5 1.13 -31.19 -16.29
C SER A 5 0.10 -30.05 -16.36
N GLU A 6 -1.10 -30.20 -15.79
CA GLU A 6 -1.99 -29.06 -15.66
C GLU A 6 -1.43 -28.08 -14.62
N PRO A 7 -1.19 -26.81 -15.00
CA PRO A 7 -0.71 -25.80 -14.07
C PRO A 7 -1.76 -25.62 -12.97
N VAL A 8 -1.32 -25.68 -11.72
CA VAL A 8 -2.25 -25.52 -10.60
C VAL A 8 -2.72 -24.08 -10.53
N ASP A 9 -4.04 -23.92 -10.59
CA ASP A 9 -4.71 -22.63 -10.41
C ASP A 9 -4.63 -22.20 -8.93
N VAL A 10 -3.51 -21.58 -8.55
CA VAL A 10 -3.27 -21.04 -7.21
C VAL A 10 -4.32 -19.98 -6.86
N ASN A 11 -4.76 -19.20 -7.84
CA ASN A 11 -5.80 -18.20 -7.66
C ASN A 11 -7.13 -18.85 -7.26
N GLY A 12 -7.56 -19.88 -7.98
CA GLY A 12 -8.77 -20.64 -7.63
C GLY A 12 -8.71 -21.32 -6.27
N VAL A 13 -7.51 -21.71 -5.79
CA VAL A 13 -7.30 -22.23 -4.43
C VAL A 13 -7.52 -21.12 -3.39
N VAL A 14 -6.94 -19.94 -3.62
CA VAL A 14 -7.09 -18.77 -2.76
C VAL A 14 -8.53 -18.27 -2.73
N ASP A 15 -9.20 -18.19 -3.87
CA ASP A 15 -10.56 -17.67 -3.97
C ASP A 15 -11.54 -18.56 -3.16
N LYS A 16 -11.36 -19.90 -3.19
CA LYS A 16 -12.11 -20.84 -2.33
C LYS A 16 -11.82 -20.68 -0.83
N LEU A 17 -10.57 -20.39 -0.47
CA LEU A 17 -10.20 -20.09 0.91
C LEU A 17 -10.88 -18.80 1.38
N LEU A 18 -10.90 -17.77 0.52
CA LEU A 18 -11.60 -16.52 0.79
C LEU A 18 -13.11 -16.73 0.93
N ASP A 19 -13.74 -17.53 0.08
CA ASP A 19 -15.16 -17.87 0.22
C ASP A 19 -15.46 -18.55 1.56
N SER A 20 -14.55 -19.42 2.03
CA SER A 20 -14.68 -20.05 3.35
C SER A 20 -14.54 -19.03 4.48
N ILE A 21 -13.62 -18.05 4.36
CA ILE A 21 -13.45 -16.96 5.33
C ILE A 21 -14.69 -16.07 5.34
N ARG A 22 -15.22 -15.69 4.16
CA ARG A 22 -16.45 -14.89 4.04
C ARG A 22 -17.64 -15.58 4.68
N GLN A 23 -17.84 -16.87 4.39
CA GLN A 23 -18.91 -17.65 4.98
C GLN A 23 -18.78 -17.71 6.51
N LEU A 24 -17.56 -17.90 7.02
CA LEU A 24 -17.32 -17.88 8.46
C LEU A 24 -17.61 -16.51 9.09
N ALA A 25 -17.25 -15.42 8.40
CA ALA A 25 -17.54 -14.08 8.86
C ALA A 25 -19.06 -13.82 8.89
N ILE A 26 -19.79 -14.22 7.84
CA ILE A 26 -21.26 -14.14 7.77
C ILE A 26 -21.91 -14.97 8.89
N ASP A 27 -21.49 -16.23 9.06
CA ASP A 27 -22.05 -17.14 10.06
C ASP A 27 -21.86 -16.67 11.51
N HIS A 28 -20.93 -15.73 11.74
CA HIS A 28 -20.65 -15.17 13.06
C HIS A 28 -21.05 -13.68 13.17
N ASP A 29 -21.82 -13.14 12.22
CA ASP A 29 -22.29 -11.75 12.21
C ASP A 29 -21.15 -10.71 12.26
N MET A 30 -20.07 -10.99 11.53
CA MET A 30 -18.82 -10.24 11.58
C MET A 30 -18.64 -9.29 10.38
N ASP A 31 -19.70 -9.03 9.62
CA ASP A 31 -19.63 -8.00 8.59
C ASP A 31 -19.44 -6.61 9.18
N GLU A 32 -19.90 -6.43 10.42
CA GLU A 32 -19.70 -5.25 11.21
C GLU A 32 -18.85 -5.54 12.46
N MET A 33 -18.04 -4.58 12.87
CA MET A 33 -17.24 -4.67 14.09
C MET A 33 -17.30 -3.35 14.86
N PRO A 34 -17.56 -3.35 16.18
CA PRO A 34 -17.52 -2.13 16.96
C PRO A 34 -16.11 -1.53 16.95
N VAL A 35 -16.02 -0.20 16.90
CA VAL A 35 -14.74 0.50 17.01
C VAL A 35 -14.74 1.42 18.24
N PRO A 36 -13.56 1.72 18.82
CA PRO A 36 -13.46 2.55 20.00
C PRO A 36 -13.99 3.96 19.76
N GLU A 37 -14.51 4.58 20.80
CA GLU A 37 -14.94 5.97 20.75
C GLU A 37 -13.75 6.90 20.49
N VAL A 38 -14.03 8.03 19.84
CA VAL A 38 -13.03 9.06 19.57
C VAL A 38 -13.35 10.28 20.43
N HIS A 39 -12.40 10.66 21.26
CA HIS A 39 -12.39 11.93 21.98
C HIS A 39 -11.09 12.66 21.63
N GLU A 40 -11.20 13.79 20.96
CA GLU A 40 -10.03 14.62 20.65
C GLU A 40 -10.33 16.10 20.87
N GLU A 41 -9.47 16.74 21.66
CA GLU A 41 -9.47 18.18 21.88
C GLU A 41 -8.29 18.80 21.13
N TRP A 42 -8.50 20.01 20.62
CA TRP A 42 -7.42 20.76 19.99
C TRP A 42 -7.52 22.25 20.26
N GLU A 43 -6.36 22.89 20.24
CA GLU A 43 -6.21 24.33 20.27
C GLU A 43 -5.33 24.75 19.08
N GLU A 44 -5.83 25.69 18.28
CA GLU A 44 -5.14 26.22 17.10
C GLU A 44 -5.07 27.73 17.19
N THR A 45 -3.88 28.32 17.05
CA THR A 45 -3.74 29.77 17.02
C THR A 45 -3.71 30.26 15.57
N ARG A 46 -4.69 31.09 15.20
CA ARG A 46 -4.76 31.77 13.90
C ARG A 46 -4.62 33.28 14.09
N GLY A 47 -3.38 33.76 14.03
CA GLY A 47 -3.05 35.16 14.31
C GLY A 47 -3.24 35.49 15.79
N ILE A 48 -4.14 36.42 16.10
CA ILE A 48 -4.49 36.80 17.49
C ILE A 48 -5.63 35.95 18.08
N LEU A 49 -6.24 35.06 17.28
CA LEU A 49 -7.35 34.23 17.71
C LEU A 49 -6.85 32.83 18.12
N GLN A 50 -7.13 32.43 19.35
CA GLN A 50 -6.99 31.03 19.79
C GLN A 50 -8.32 30.33 19.56
N LEU A 51 -8.34 29.33 18.67
CA LEU A 51 -9.49 28.48 18.41
C LEU A 51 -9.37 27.22 19.25
N ARG A 52 -10.41 26.91 20.04
CA ARG A 52 -10.51 25.65 20.78
C ARG A 52 -11.66 24.83 20.25
N GLY A 53 -11.41 23.56 20.00
CA GLY A 53 -12.45 22.64 19.59
C GLY A 53 -12.29 21.26 20.22
N CYS A 54 -13.37 20.51 20.20
CA CYS A 54 -13.42 19.12 20.65
C CYS A 54 -14.28 18.32 19.67
N ILE A 55 -13.93 17.06 19.45
CA ILE A 55 -14.74 16.08 18.74
C ILE A 55 -14.94 14.83 19.59
N ASN A 56 -16.20 14.42 19.70
CA ASN A 56 -16.65 13.26 20.44
C ASN A 56 -17.48 12.37 19.52
N CYS A 57 -16.94 11.24 19.09
CA CYS A 57 -17.64 10.27 18.27
C CYS A 57 -17.88 8.98 19.06
N THR A 58 -19.14 8.55 19.08
CA THR A 58 -19.64 7.41 19.87
C THR A 58 -20.39 6.43 18.97
N ASN A 59 -20.53 5.18 19.44
CA ASN A 59 -21.14 4.08 18.68
C ASN A 59 -20.51 3.88 17.30
N GLY A 60 -19.18 3.79 17.27
CA GLY A 60 -18.46 3.54 16.04
C GLY A 60 -18.58 2.08 15.59
N ARG A 61 -18.73 1.85 14.29
CA ARG A 61 -18.72 0.54 13.65
C ARG A 61 -17.91 0.57 12.37
N LEU A 62 -17.14 -0.47 12.14
CA LEU A 62 -16.52 -0.79 10.86
C LEU A 62 -17.44 -1.74 10.11
N ARG A 63 -17.66 -1.54 8.81
CA ARG A 63 -18.63 -2.30 8.00
C ARG A 63 -17.98 -2.91 6.75
N SER A 64 -18.73 -3.81 6.12
CA SER A 64 -18.39 -4.48 4.85
C SER A 64 -17.12 -5.34 4.94
N LEU A 65 -16.85 -5.92 6.11
CA LEU A 65 -15.69 -6.79 6.34
C LEU A 65 -15.77 -8.11 5.57
N THR A 66 -16.98 -8.56 5.22
CA THR A 66 -17.17 -9.75 4.38
C THR A 66 -16.84 -9.49 2.90
N SER A 67 -16.63 -8.22 2.51
CA SER A 67 -16.23 -7.84 1.15
C SER A 67 -14.76 -8.12 0.83
N ILE A 68 -14.03 -8.78 1.74
CA ILE A 68 -12.64 -9.18 1.51
C ILE A 68 -12.52 -10.00 0.22
N GLN A 69 -11.58 -9.64 -0.63
CA GLN A 69 -11.30 -10.30 -1.89
C GLN A 69 -9.83 -10.20 -2.24
N ARG A 70 -9.42 -10.98 -3.23
CA ARG A 70 -8.10 -10.90 -3.81
C ARG A 70 -7.98 -9.65 -4.70
N THR A 71 -6.86 -8.93 -4.59
CA THR A 71 -6.58 -7.69 -5.35
C THR A 71 -5.48 -7.86 -6.39
N GLY A 72 -4.84 -9.04 -6.43
CA GLY A 72 -3.82 -9.40 -7.42
C GLY A 72 -3.59 -10.91 -7.46
N ASP A 73 -2.64 -11.40 -8.25
CA ASP A 73 -2.40 -12.84 -8.32
C ASP A 73 -1.78 -13.41 -7.05
N ALA A 74 -2.18 -14.63 -6.71
CA ALA A 74 -1.58 -15.41 -5.65
C ALA A 74 -0.31 -16.08 -6.15
N ASN A 75 0.76 -16.00 -5.35
CA ASN A 75 2.05 -16.58 -5.68
C ASN A 75 2.35 -17.73 -4.73
N LEU A 76 2.59 -18.92 -5.28
CA LEU A 76 3.02 -20.08 -4.53
C LEU A 76 4.49 -20.39 -4.87
N SER A 77 5.34 -20.36 -3.85
CA SER A 77 6.77 -20.67 -4.00
C SER A 77 7.20 -21.75 -3.01
N LYS A 78 8.27 -22.49 -3.31
CA LYS A 78 8.89 -23.43 -2.38
C LYS A 78 10.11 -22.78 -1.74
N ARG A 79 10.20 -22.85 -0.41
CA ARG A 79 11.37 -22.41 0.36
C ARG A 79 11.78 -23.54 1.29
N GLY A 80 12.84 -24.26 0.91
CA GLY A 80 13.28 -25.45 1.63
C GLY A 80 12.21 -26.54 1.67
N ASP A 81 11.72 -26.85 2.86
CA ASP A 81 10.75 -27.91 3.13
C ASP A 81 9.30 -27.42 3.29
N HIS A 82 9.05 -26.14 3.05
CA HIS A 82 7.73 -25.55 3.10
C HIS A 82 7.40 -24.82 1.80
N LEU A 83 6.12 -24.81 1.44
CA LEU A 83 5.57 -23.88 0.46
C LEU A 83 5.21 -22.57 1.16
N VAL A 84 5.31 -21.47 0.43
CA VAL A 84 4.96 -20.13 0.85
C VAL A 84 3.97 -19.60 -0.17
N LEU A 85 2.72 -19.42 0.29
CA LEU A 85 1.65 -18.80 -0.46
C LEU A 85 1.57 -17.32 -0.05
N LYS A 86 1.77 -16.43 -1.03
CA LYS A 86 1.63 -14.98 -0.89
C LYS A 86 0.42 -14.52 -1.63
N VAL A 87 -0.40 -13.69 -1.00
CA VAL A 87 -1.60 -13.16 -1.60
C VAL A 87 -1.80 -11.71 -1.17
N LEU A 88 -2.13 -10.86 -2.14
CA LEU A 88 -2.62 -9.52 -1.89
C LEU A 88 -4.15 -9.55 -1.85
N LEU A 89 -4.70 -9.08 -0.74
CA LEU A 89 -6.13 -9.01 -0.49
C LEU A 89 -6.54 -7.55 -0.29
N GLY A 90 -7.84 -7.32 -0.22
CA GLY A 90 -8.44 -6.03 0.12
C GLY A 90 -9.95 -6.16 0.25
N PHE A 91 -10.59 -5.18 0.86
CA PHE A 91 -12.04 -5.06 0.96
C PHE A 91 -12.56 -4.24 -0.23
N CYS A 92 -13.62 -4.69 -0.90
CA CYS A 92 -14.30 -3.89 -1.93
C CYS A 92 -14.85 -2.59 -1.34
N GLU A 93 -15.44 -2.71 -0.16
CA GLU A 93 -16.01 -1.61 0.60
C GLU A 93 -15.40 -1.67 1.99
N PHE A 94 -14.81 -0.56 2.43
CA PHE A 94 -14.22 -0.47 3.76
C PHE A 94 -14.64 0.84 4.40
N GLU A 95 -15.62 0.73 5.29
CA GLU A 95 -16.34 1.88 5.81
C GLU A 95 -16.34 1.92 7.33
N LEU A 96 -16.13 3.11 7.86
CA LEU A 96 -16.24 3.46 9.26
C LEU A 96 -17.42 4.39 9.43
N GLU A 97 -18.33 4.04 10.33
CA GLU A 97 -19.49 4.83 10.66
C GLU A 97 -19.52 5.11 12.15
N TYR A 98 -19.79 6.36 12.52
CA TYR A 98 -20.17 6.74 13.87
C TYR A 98 -21.58 7.31 13.81
N GLU A 99 -22.48 6.73 14.61
CA GLU A 99 -23.86 7.18 14.68
C GLU A 99 -23.96 8.62 15.20
N LYS A 100 -23.12 8.96 16.18
CA LYS A 100 -23.15 10.26 16.84
C LYS A 100 -21.73 10.81 17.02
N CYS A 101 -21.42 11.83 16.24
CA CYS A 101 -20.26 12.70 16.39
C CYS A 101 -20.70 14.12 16.78
N GLN A 102 -20.31 14.56 17.96
CA GLN A 102 -20.45 15.94 18.40
C GLN A 102 -19.14 16.68 18.14
N ALA A 103 -19.19 17.77 17.38
CA ALA A 103 -18.08 18.69 17.20
C ALA A 103 -18.39 20.03 17.86
N THR A 104 -17.45 20.55 18.65
CA THR A 104 -17.51 21.88 19.26
C THR A 104 -16.38 22.75 18.72
N LEU A 105 -16.69 24.02 18.50
CA LEU A 105 -15.72 25.07 18.20
C LEU A 105 -16.14 26.32 18.98
N HIS A 106 -15.41 26.60 20.06
CA HIS A 106 -15.83 27.55 21.10
C HIS A 106 -17.26 27.28 21.61
N ARG A 107 -18.18 28.23 21.42
CA ARG A 107 -19.58 28.16 21.88
C ARG A 107 -20.51 27.47 20.88
N LEU A 108 -20.00 27.13 19.68
CA LEU A 108 -20.79 26.50 18.65
C LEU A 108 -20.62 24.97 18.76
N SER A 109 -21.73 24.24 18.77
CA SER A 109 -21.75 22.78 18.76
C SER A 109 -22.67 22.27 17.66
N VAL A 110 -22.27 21.20 17.01
CA VAL A 110 -23.10 20.44 16.07
C VAL A 110 -22.96 18.96 16.39
N THR A 111 -24.05 18.21 16.23
CA THR A 111 -24.06 16.75 16.34
C THR A 111 -24.57 16.18 15.03
N SER A 112 -23.83 15.23 14.45
CA SER A 112 -24.18 14.52 13.22
C SER A 112 -23.56 13.12 13.25
N GLY A 113 -24.09 12.21 12.45
CA GLY A 113 -23.35 11.01 12.07
C GLY A 113 -22.11 11.36 11.24
N LEU A 114 -21.10 10.48 11.30
CA LEU A 114 -19.89 10.54 10.50
C LEU A 114 -19.73 9.23 9.75
N ARG A 115 -19.52 9.31 8.44
CA ARG A 115 -19.20 8.14 7.61
C ARG A 115 -17.89 8.39 6.87
N ALA A 116 -16.95 7.49 7.04
CA ALA A 116 -15.67 7.51 6.36
C ALA A 116 -15.50 6.25 5.52
N SER A 117 -15.17 6.41 4.25
CA SER A 117 -14.92 5.30 3.32
C SER A 117 -13.46 5.33 2.87
N VAL A 118 -12.80 4.18 2.86
CA VAL A 118 -11.44 4.04 2.31
C VAL A 118 -11.54 3.52 0.89
N GLN A 119 -11.05 4.30 -0.08
CA GLN A 119 -11.23 3.98 -1.50
C GLN A 119 -10.40 2.79 -1.98
N THR A 120 -9.19 2.66 -1.45
CA THR A 120 -8.29 1.56 -1.77
C THR A 120 -7.68 1.07 -0.47
N ASN A 121 -7.55 -0.23 -0.34
CA ASN A 121 -6.92 -0.84 0.81
C ASN A 121 -6.19 -2.10 0.34
N SER A 122 -5.13 -2.44 1.04
CA SER A 122 -4.29 -3.58 0.69
C SER A 122 -3.93 -4.34 1.95
N ILE A 123 -4.18 -5.64 1.92
CA ILE A 123 -3.84 -6.59 2.96
C ILE A 123 -2.76 -7.51 2.38
N ASP A 124 -1.65 -7.62 3.09
CA ASP A 124 -0.60 -8.57 2.76
C ASP A 124 -0.78 -9.82 3.62
N ALA A 125 -0.82 -10.99 2.98
CA ALA A 125 -0.98 -12.25 3.66
C ALA A 125 0.02 -13.29 3.13
N GLU A 126 0.71 -13.95 4.05
CA GLU A 126 1.63 -15.03 3.78
C GLU A 126 1.26 -16.26 4.61
N ILE A 127 1.08 -17.39 3.92
CA ILE A 127 0.78 -18.69 4.53
C ILE A 127 1.94 -19.64 4.22
N LYS A 128 2.54 -20.22 5.26
CA LYS A 128 3.51 -21.31 5.15
C LYS A 128 2.79 -22.65 5.23
N ILE A 129 3.12 -23.55 4.32
CA ILE A 129 2.51 -24.88 4.23
C ILE A 129 3.64 -25.90 4.25
N ARG A 130 3.66 -26.76 5.26
CA ARG A 130 4.64 -27.83 5.43
C ARG A 130 3.95 -29.17 5.24
N PHE A 131 4.60 -30.06 4.51
CA PHE A 131 4.18 -31.46 4.41
C PHE A 131 5.17 -32.32 5.19
N SER A 132 4.71 -33.01 6.23
CA SER A 132 5.56 -33.85 7.06
C SER A 132 4.80 -35.10 7.51
N GLY A 133 5.34 -36.28 7.19
CA GLY A 133 4.77 -37.55 7.63
C GLY A 133 3.36 -37.85 7.09
N GLY A 134 2.99 -37.33 5.91
CA GLY A 134 1.65 -37.47 5.35
C GLY A 134 0.64 -36.42 5.82
N GLU A 135 1.00 -35.59 6.81
CA GLU A 135 0.17 -34.49 7.28
C GLU A 135 0.53 -33.18 6.61
N LEU A 136 -0.50 -32.42 6.23
CA LEU A 136 -0.37 -31.06 5.75
C LEU A 136 -0.62 -30.08 6.90
N LYS A 137 0.39 -29.28 7.23
CA LYS A 137 0.31 -28.24 8.26
C LYS A 137 0.46 -26.89 7.58
N ALA A 138 -0.58 -26.06 7.64
CA ALA A 138 -0.51 -24.68 7.21
C ALA A 138 -0.54 -23.74 8.41
N THR A 139 0.31 -22.72 8.38
CA THR A 139 0.45 -21.69 9.41
C THR A 139 0.48 -20.34 8.72
N ILE A 140 -0.26 -19.37 9.25
CA ILE A 140 -0.14 -17.98 8.80
C ILE A 140 1.19 -17.43 9.31
N SER A 141 2.06 -17.02 8.39
CA SER A 141 3.27 -16.28 8.76
C SER A 141 2.90 -14.87 9.22
N HIS A 142 2.08 -14.19 8.42
CA HIS A 142 1.53 -12.90 8.74
C HIS A 142 0.26 -12.64 7.90
N ILE A 143 -0.62 -11.82 8.43
CA ILE A 143 -1.72 -11.19 7.71
C ILE A 143 -1.92 -9.80 8.31
N PHE A 144 -1.76 -8.75 7.52
CA PHE A 144 -1.92 -7.39 8.02
C PHE A 144 -2.36 -6.45 6.92
N LEU A 145 -3.08 -5.41 7.33
CA LEU A 145 -3.50 -4.31 6.50
C LEU A 145 -2.32 -3.38 6.23
N ALA A 146 -1.69 -3.59 5.08
CA ALA A 146 -0.50 -2.89 4.63
C ALA A 146 -0.79 -1.41 4.38
N GLU A 147 -1.85 -1.10 3.64
CA GLU A 147 -2.12 0.26 3.15
C GLU A 147 -3.59 0.66 3.28
N PHE A 148 -3.81 1.92 3.66
CA PHE A 148 -5.05 2.64 3.42
C PHE A 148 -4.78 3.73 2.40
N GLY A 149 -5.53 3.74 1.32
CA GLY A 149 -5.53 4.82 0.36
C GLY A 149 -6.36 6.00 0.83
N LYS A 150 -6.90 6.74 -0.15
CA LYS A 150 -7.63 7.97 0.11
C LYS A 150 -8.87 7.70 0.98
N ILE A 151 -8.94 8.40 2.11
CA ILE A 151 -10.10 8.39 3.01
C ILE A 151 -11.03 9.53 2.61
N ARG A 152 -12.31 9.22 2.38
CA ARG A 152 -13.36 10.22 2.16
C ARG A 152 -14.25 10.26 3.38
N VAL A 153 -14.43 11.45 3.95
CA VAL A 153 -15.28 11.67 5.12
C VAL A 153 -16.52 12.45 4.71
N HIS A 154 -17.68 11.91 5.06
CA HIS A 154 -19.00 12.50 4.90
C HIS A 154 -19.56 12.83 6.28
N THR A 155 -20.05 14.06 6.42
CA THR A 155 -20.69 14.55 7.65
C THR A 155 -21.92 15.38 7.27
N GLY A 156 -22.91 15.45 8.15
CA GLY A 156 -24.00 16.40 8.05
C GLY A 156 -23.46 17.83 8.09
N GLY A 157 -23.95 18.69 7.21
CA GLY A 157 -23.41 20.04 6.98
C GLY A 157 -23.32 20.93 8.23
N GLY A 158 -22.66 22.09 8.10
CA GLY A 158 -22.47 23.05 9.20
C GLY A 158 -21.01 23.20 9.61
N ILE A 159 -20.72 23.22 10.93
CA ILE A 159 -19.38 23.46 11.49
C ILE A 159 -18.36 22.44 10.99
N PHE A 160 -18.77 21.20 10.69
CA PHE A 160 -17.92 20.18 10.09
C PHE A 160 -17.23 20.63 8.80
N SER A 161 -17.86 21.52 8.02
CA SER A 161 -17.22 22.12 6.84
C SER A 161 -16.04 23.03 7.20
N LYS A 162 -16.13 23.75 8.34
CA LYS A 162 -15.11 24.66 8.84
C LYS A 162 -13.92 23.93 9.48
N ILE A 163 -14.17 22.73 10.02
CA ILE A 163 -13.14 21.88 10.63
C ILE A 163 -12.79 20.66 9.76
N LYS A 164 -13.14 20.67 8.46
CA LYS A 164 -13.02 19.51 7.57
C LYS A 164 -11.61 18.95 7.49
N SER A 165 -10.59 19.80 7.40
CA SER A 165 -9.19 19.38 7.36
C SER A 165 -8.79 18.67 8.65
N ARG A 166 -9.19 19.22 9.80
CA ARG A 166 -8.91 18.62 11.11
C ARG A 166 -9.66 17.31 11.28
N LEU A 167 -10.93 17.27 10.90
CA LEU A 167 -11.72 16.04 10.91
C LEU A 167 -11.08 14.93 10.08
N LEU A 168 -10.59 15.26 8.88
CA LEU A 168 -9.87 14.31 8.02
C LEU A 168 -8.60 13.80 8.70
N GLU A 169 -7.85 14.67 9.37
CA GLU A 169 -6.63 14.30 10.10
C GLU A 169 -6.94 13.34 11.26
N ILE A 170 -7.96 13.66 12.07
CA ILE A 170 -8.40 12.85 13.22
C ILE A 170 -8.84 11.47 12.75
N VAL A 171 -9.71 11.42 11.73
CA VAL A 171 -10.18 10.16 11.14
C VAL A 171 -9.01 9.37 10.56
N ALA A 172 -8.12 10.00 9.78
CA ALA A 172 -6.95 9.32 9.22
C ALA A 172 -6.03 8.76 10.29
N ARG A 173 -5.77 9.51 11.36
CA ARG A 173 -4.96 9.04 12.50
C ARG A 173 -5.61 7.84 13.19
N HIS A 174 -6.92 7.90 13.40
CA HIS A 174 -7.68 6.81 13.99
C HIS A 174 -7.67 5.55 13.12
N PHE A 175 -7.78 5.69 11.79
CA PHE A 175 -7.62 4.58 10.85
C PHE A 175 -6.23 3.94 10.95
N GLN A 176 -5.19 4.75 10.92
CA GLN A 176 -3.79 4.30 10.89
C GLN A 176 -3.36 3.61 12.19
N THR A 177 -4.03 3.90 13.30
CA THR A 177 -3.70 3.38 14.64
C THR A 177 -4.68 2.29 15.06
N GLN A 178 -5.85 2.69 15.57
CA GLN A 178 -6.79 1.80 16.24
C GLN A 178 -7.49 0.85 15.26
N ILE A 179 -7.99 1.38 14.13
CA ILE A 179 -8.72 0.55 13.15
C ILE A 179 -7.78 -0.48 12.52
N ARG A 180 -6.56 -0.07 12.12
CA ARG A 180 -5.57 -1.01 11.59
C ARG A 180 -5.31 -2.17 12.54
N GLN A 181 -5.10 -1.88 13.82
CA GLN A 181 -4.81 -2.91 14.81
C GLN A 181 -6.00 -3.86 14.97
N LEU A 182 -7.20 -3.34 15.14
CA LEU A 182 -8.42 -4.15 15.26
C LEU A 182 -8.64 -5.05 14.04
N VAL A 183 -8.44 -4.51 12.84
CA VAL A 183 -8.57 -5.30 11.61
C VAL A 183 -7.52 -6.39 11.51
N ASN A 184 -6.27 -6.11 11.88
CA ASN A 184 -5.20 -7.10 11.86
C ASN A 184 -5.49 -8.27 12.81
N GLU A 185 -5.88 -7.97 14.06
CA GLU A 185 -6.21 -8.99 15.07
C GLU A 185 -7.38 -9.87 14.60
N MET A 186 -8.39 -9.24 14.00
CA MET A 186 -9.57 -9.90 13.46
C MET A 186 -9.23 -10.80 12.26
N LEU A 187 -8.48 -10.30 11.28
CA LEU A 187 -8.01 -11.06 10.12
C LEU A 187 -7.17 -12.27 10.54
N GLU A 188 -6.26 -12.09 11.49
CA GLU A 188 -5.42 -13.16 12.00
C GLU A 188 -6.25 -14.26 12.68
N ALA A 189 -7.21 -13.89 13.53
CA ALA A 189 -8.09 -14.82 14.21
C ALA A 189 -8.91 -15.66 13.22
N TYR A 190 -9.49 -15.03 12.20
CA TYR A 190 -10.31 -15.74 11.21
C TYR A 190 -9.51 -16.58 10.25
N ALA A 191 -8.39 -16.08 9.76
CA ALA A 191 -7.53 -16.87 8.90
C ALA A 191 -7.06 -18.12 9.67
N LYS A 192 -6.67 -17.99 10.95
CA LYS A 192 -6.30 -19.15 11.80
C LYS A 192 -7.47 -20.13 11.94
N LYS A 193 -8.69 -19.64 12.21
CA LYS A 193 -9.88 -20.48 12.34
C LYS A 193 -10.21 -21.20 11.03
N ALA A 194 -10.23 -20.49 9.90
CA ALA A 194 -10.50 -21.05 8.57
C ALA A 194 -9.48 -22.12 8.19
N ILE A 195 -8.19 -21.84 8.34
CA ILE A 195 -7.12 -22.82 8.09
C ILE A 195 -7.29 -24.03 9.01
N SER A 196 -7.54 -23.82 10.30
CA SER A 196 -7.72 -24.94 11.24
C SER A 196 -8.89 -25.84 10.85
N GLN A 197 -10.01 -25.27 10.40
CA GLN A 197 -11.18 -26.03 9.96
C GLN A 197 -10.94 -26.79 8.64
N LEU A 198 -10.20 -26.17 7.70
CA LEU A 198 -9.82 -26.81 6.45
C LEU A 198 -8.85 -27.99 6.68
N LEU A 199 -7.93 -27.85 7.63
CA LEU A 199 -6.91 -28.87 7.95
C LEU A 199 -7.40 -29.98 8.88
N ARG A 200 -8.18 -29.68 9.93
CA ARG A 200 -8.51 -30.63 11.03
C ARG A 200 -9.35 -31.84 10.62
N LEU A 201 -10.01 -31.82 9.48
CA LEU A 201 -10.89 -32.92 9.09
C LEU A 201 -10.12 -34.06 8.36
N ASP A 202 -8.94 -34.44 8.86
CA ASP A 202 -8.29 -35.73 8.55
C ASP A 202 -8.08 -36.63 9.79
N LEU A 203 -8.50 -36.21 10.99
CA LEU A 203 -8.27 -37.01 12.20
C LEU A 203 -9.53 -37.25 13.01
N ASP A 204 -10.64 -37.57 12.34
CA ASP A 204 -11.74 -38.15 13.10
C ASP A 204 -12.56 -39.19 12.36
N LYS A 205 -12.03 -40.41 12.38
CA LYS A 205 -12.83 -41.64 12.23
C LYS A 205 -13.36 -42.15 13.59
N THR A 206 -13.22 -41.39 14.68
CA THR A 206 -13.43 -41.88 16.06
C THR A 206 -14.53 -41.17 16.84
N GLU A 207 -15.00 -40.00 16.44
CA GLU A 207 -16.04 -39.24 17.15
C GLU A 207 -17.42 -39.30 16.46
N ILE A 208 -17.66 -40.35 15.65
CA ILE A 208 -19.01 -40.83 15.37
C ILE A 208 -19.53 -41.58 16.60
N ARG A 209 -19.65 -40.91 17.75
CA ARG A 209 -20.36 -41.45 18.93
C ARG A 209 -20.87 -40.41 19.92
N ARG A 210 -20.56 -39.12 19.78
CA ARG A 210 -21.17 -38.06 20.60
C ARG A 210 -21.83 -37.03 19.71
N GLY A 211 -23.13 -37.21 19.53
CA GLY A 211 -23.97 -36.42 18.63
C GLY A 211 -24.16 -34.97 19.09
N VAL A 212 -23.15 -34.12 18.88
CA VAL A 212 -23.29 -32.67 18.96
C VAL A 212 -22.41 -32.00 17.91
N TYR A 213 -22.85 -31.98 16.66
CA TYR A 213 -22.44 -30.95 15.69
C TYR A 213 -23.61 -30.67 14.74
N LYS A 214 -24.06 -29.41 14.73
CA LYS A 214 -24.99 -28.91 13.70
C LYS A 214 -24.33 -29.14 12.34
N SER A 215 -25.05 -29.86 11.49
CA SER A 215 -24.77 -30.16 10.09
C SER A 215 -24.12 -28.98 9.35
N THR A 216 -22.82 -29.07 9.05
CA THR A 216 -22.22 -28.29 7.97
C THR A 216 -22.85 -28.77 6.65
N GLY A 217 -23.46 -27.85 5.90
CA GLY A 217 -24.21 -28.18 4.69
C GLY A 217 -23.35 -28.90 3.63
N PRO A 218 -23.96 -29.69 2.72
CA PRO A 218 -23.26 -30.48 1.71
C PRO A 218 -22.32 -29.66 0.81
N ALA A 219 -22.60 -28.37 0.60
CA ALA A 219 -21.74 -27.46 -0.15
C ALA A 219 -20.33 -27.31 0.46
N PHE A 220 -20.21 -27.23 1.79
CA PHE A 220 -18.91 -27.05 2.47
C PHE A 220 -18.03 -28.31 2.36
N ARG A 221 -18.64 -29.50 2.28
CA ARG A 221 -17.95 -30.79 2.12
C ARG A 221 -17.25 -30.94 0.77
N VAL A 222 -17.87 -30.43 -0.30
CA VAL A 222 -17.36 -30.53 -1.68
C VAL A 222 -16.18 -29.56 -1.90
N HIS A 223 -16.32 -28.29 -1.46
CA HIS A 223 -15.26 -27.29 -1.55
C HIS A 223 -13.95 -27.74 -0.88
N LYS A 224 -14.11 -28.49 0.23
CA LYS A 224 -13.01 -29.00 1.04
C LYS A 224 -12.18 -30.12 0.38
N MET A 225 -12.84 -31.10 -0.26
CA MET A 225 -12.10 -32.17 -0.94
C MET A 225 -11.33 -31.62 -2.15
N ILE A 226 -11.93 -30.65 -2.85
CA ILE A 226 -11.31 -29.98 -3.98
C ILE A 226 -10.09 -29.15 -3.55
N PHE A 227 -10.15 -28.46 -2.40
CA PHE A 227 -9.00 -27.71 -1.87
C PHE A 227 -7.82 -28.61 -1.53
N LYS A 228 -8.03 -29.73 -0.82
CA LYS A 228 -6.95 -30.69 -0.52
C LYS A 228 -6.37 -31.30 -1.79
N ALA A 229 -7.21 -31.69 -2.75
CA ALA A 229 -6.75 -32.23 -4.03
C ALA A 229 -5.92 -31.19 -4.79
N LEU A 230 -6.39 -29.95 -4.91
CA LEU A 230 -5.65 -28.87 -5.56
C LEU A 230 -4.33 -28.56 -4.85
N LEU A 231 -4.31 -28.56 -3.51
CA LEU A 231 -3.10 -28.29 -2.74
C LEU A 231 -2.07 -29.43 -2.85
N LEU A 232 -2.53 -30.68 -2.90
CA LEU A 232 -1.68 -31.85 -3.15
C LEU A 232 -1.15 -31.88 -4.58
N VAL A 233 -1.96 -31.50 -5.57
CA VAL A 233 -1.50 -31.32 -6.95
C VAL A 233 -0.48 -30.17 -7.02
N ALA A 234 -0.69 -29.06 -6.28
CA ALA A 234 0.25 -27.94 -6.19
C ALA A 234 1.60 -28.38 -5.61
N LEU A 235 1.54 -29.20 -4.54
CA LEU A 235 2.73 -29.77 -3.90
C LEU A 235 3.49 -30.70 -4.85
N ALA A 236 2.79 -31.48 -5.67
CA ALA A 236 3.39 -32.37 -6.66
C ALA A 236 3.97 -31.64 -7.87
N SER A 237 3.39 -30.51 -8.29
CA SER A 237 3.89 -29.71 -9.42
C SER A 237 5.12 -28.87 -9.08
N VAL A 238 5.33 -28.53 -7.80
CA VAL A 238 6.45 -27.68 -7.37
C VAL A 238 7.76 -28.47 -7.14
N THR A 239 7.74 -29.80 -7.27
CA THR A 239 8.95 -30.64 -7.12
C THR A 239 9.78 -30.82 -8.40
N ALA A 240 9.43 -30.20 -9.53
CA ALA A 240 10.06 -30.48 -10.83
C ALA A 240 10.70 -29.26 -11.55
N ALA A 241 10.85 -28.10 -10.90
CA ALA A 241 11.50 -26.94 -11.52
C ALA A 241 12.67 -26.45 -10.67
N ASP A 242 13.84 -26.26 -11.30
CA ASP A 242 14.97 -25.53 -10.72
C ASP A 242 14.47 -24.17 -10.24
N THR A 243 14.39 -24.00 -8.92
CA THR A 243 13.74 -22.83 -8.33
C THR A 243 14.67 -21.63 -8.46
N VAL A 244 14.44 -20.79 -9.46
CA VAL A 244 15.07 -19.46 -9.57
C VAL A 244 14.63 -18.63 -8.36
N ASN A 245 15.59 -18.20 -7.53
CA ASN A 245 15.31 -17.27 -6.43
C ASN A 245 15.02 -15.88 -6.99
N LEU A 246 13.74 -15.60 -7.26
CA LEU A 246 13.27 -14.36 -7.88
C LEU A 246 13.74 -13.09 -7.14
N ASN A 247 13.84 -13.15 -5.80
CA ASN A 247 14.34 -12.03 -5.01
C ASN A 247 15.81 -11.76 -5.28
N GLN A 248 16.63 -12.81 -5.32
CA GLN A 248 18.05 -12.67 -5.63
C GLN A 248 18.28 -12.16 -7.06
N LEU A 249 17.45 -12.61 -8.00
CA LEU A 249 17.47 -12.11 -9.37
C LEU A 249 17.09 -10.63 -9.44
N ALA A 250 16.03 -10.23 -8.74
CA ALA A 250 15.63 -8.83 -8.62
C ALA A 250 16.72 -7.98 -7.96
N ASP A 251 17.37 -8.48 -6.92
CA ASP A 251 18.45 -7.77 -6.22
C ASP A 251 19.68 -7.59 -7.14
N GLN A 252 20.00 -8.57 -8.00
CA GLN A 252 21.04 -8.44 -9.03
C GLN A 252 20.69 -7.41 -10.11
N LEU A 253 19.42 -7.36 -10.53
CA LEU A 253 18.92 -6.35 -11.46
C LEU A 253 19.04 -4.95 -10.87
N ILE A 254 18.63 -4.79 -9.61
CA ILE A 254 18.72 -3.53 -8.87
C ILE A 254 20.17 -3.10 -8.72
N ALA A 255 21.08 -4.00 -8.36
CA ALA A 255 22.51 -3.69 -8.28
C ALA A 255 23.07 -3.20 -9.62
N SER A 256 22.68 -3.85 -10.73
CA SER A 256 23.08 -3.45 -12.08
C SER A 256 22.53 -2.07 -12.43
N LEU A 257 21.26 -1.80 -12.09
CA LEU A 257 20.61 -0.50 -12.28
C LEU A 257 21.34 0.60 -11.49
N GLN A 258 21.58 0.39 -10.19
CA GLN A 258 22.31 1.31 -9.34
C GLN A 258 23.71 1.65 -9.91
N GLN A 259 24.41 0.64 -10.43
CA GLN A 259 25.71 0.84 -11.06
C GLN A 259 25.61 1.76 -12.27
N VAL A 260 24.63 1.55 -13.16
CA VAL A 260 24.43 2.41 -14.34
C VAL A 260 24.05 3.84 -13.92
N ILE A 261 23.16 4.02 -12.94
CA ILE A 261 22.79 5.35 -12.42
C ILE A 261 24.05 6.10 -11.94
N ARG A 262 24.93 5.45 -11.18
CA ARG A 262 26.18 6.06 -10.70
C ARG A 262 27.15 6.36 -11.83
N GLN A 263 27.35 5.42 -12.75
CA GLN A 263 28.27 5.56 -13.88
C GLN A 263 27.87 6.70 -14.83
N GLU A 264 26.57 6.90 -15.05
CA GLU A 264 26.05 7.97 -15.91
C GLU A 264 25.88 9.31 -15.17
N GLY A 265 26.28 9.39 -13.89
CA GLY A 265 26.11 10.61 -13.09
C GLY A 265 24.65 11.00 -12.85
N LYS A 266 23.73 10.03 -12.94
CA LYS A 266 22.28 10.22 -12.82
C LYS A 266 21.77 10.08 -11.38
N ASP A 267 22.66 9.92 -10.41
CA ASP A 267 22.28 9.90 -8.99
C ASP A 267 21.80 11.28 -8.50
N GLU A 268 22.18 12.33 -9.23
CA GLU A 268 21.71 13.70 -9.03
C GLU A 268 21.05 14.22 -10.31
N LEU A 269 19.85 14.78 -10.18
CA LEU A 269 19.10 15.42 -11.26
C LEU A 269 18.93 16.91 -11.00
N VAL A 270 19.04 17.71 -12.05
CA VAL A 270 18.71 19.14 -11.99
C VAL A 270 17.19 19.31 -12.07
N ILE A 271 16.63 19.98 -11.07
CA ILE A 271 15.22 20.34 -11.03
C ILE A 271 15.08 21.70 -11.73
N PRO A 272 14.12 21.86 -12.66
CA PRO A 272 13.82 23.15 -13.27
C PRO A 272 13.49 24.21 -12.22
N ASP A 273 13.82 25.46 -12.53
CA ASP A 273 13.45 26.60 -11.69
C ASP A 273 11.94 26.65 -11.49
N ILE A 274 11.51 26.91 -10.26
CA ILE A 274 10.10 27.04 -9.90
C ILE A 274 9.79 28.53 -9.83
N SER A 275 8.75 28.98 -10.52
CA SER A 275 8.25 30.35 -10.43
C SER A 275 6.73 30.31 -10.36
N GLN A 276 6.16 30.77 -9.26
CA GLN A 276 4.73 30.66 -9.02
C GLN A 276 4.17 31.92 -8.34
N ASP A 277 3.15 32.50 -8.97
CA ASP A 277 2.33 33.56 -8.37
C ASP A 277 1.22 32.97 -7.52
N TRP A 278 0.87 33.66 -6.43
CA TRP A 278 -0.25 33.29 -5.57
C TRP A 278 -1.08 34.51 -5.17
N HIS A 279 -2.39 34.30 -5.02
CA HIS A 279 -3.36 35.29 -4.58
C HIS A 279 -4.31 34.65 -3.57
N GLU A 280 -4.47 35.25 -2.40
CA GLU A 280 -5.35 34.73 -1.36
C GLU A 280 -6.04 35.82 -0.56
N LYS A 281 -7.24 35.51 -0.05
CA LYS A 281 -7.98 36.37 0.86
C LYS A 281 -7.59 36.04 2.30
N TRP A 282 -6.77 36.89 2.92
CA TRP A 282 -6.51 36.86 4.35
C TRP A 282 -7.66 37.58 5.06
N HIS A 283 -8.65 36.82 5.55
CA HIS A 283 -9.93 37.34 6.05
C HIS A 283 -10.80 38.03 4.97
N HIS A 284 -12.05 38.36 5.32
CA HIS A 284 -13.10 38.81 4.39
C HIS A 284 -12.73 40.08 3.58
N PHE A 285 -11.70 40.83 3.98
CA PHE A 285 -11.39 42.16 3.46
C PHE A 285 -9.95 42.38 2.95
N ILE A 286 -8.99 41.48 3.22
CA ILE A 286 -7.58 41.71 2.83
C ILE A 286 -7.16 40.65 1.82
N LYS A 287 -6.81 41.08 0.61
CA LYS A 287 -6.17 40.21 -0.39
C LYS A 287 -4.66 40.34 -0.23
N ILE A 288 -3.98 39.23 0.04
CA ILE A 288 -2.53 39.17 -0.07
C ILE A 288 -2.21 38.46 -1.39
N SER A 289 -1.16 38.93 -2.04
CA SER A 289 -0.59 38.25 -3.19
C SER A 289 0.91 38.24 -3.08
N GLY A 290 1.54 37.33 -3.80
CA GLY A 290 2.98 37.24 -3.84
C GLY A 290 3.46 36.35 -4.96
N ASN A 291 4.78 36.24 -5.08
CA ASN A 291 5.42 35.31 -5.99
C ASN A 291 6.50 34.52 -5.24
N PHE A 292 6.69 33.27 -5.64
CA PHE A 292 7.65 32.35 -5.07
C PHE A 292 8.53 31.80 -6.19
N ASN A 293 9.83 32.08 -6.12
CA ASN A 293 10.80 31.70 -7.12
C ASN A 293 11.89 30.84 -6.48
N CYS A 294 12.14 29.63 -6.96
CA CYS A 294 13.25 28.79 -6.52
C CYS A 294 14.16 28.46 -7.70
N HIS A 295 15.46 28.54 -7.44
CA HIS A 295 16.52 28.29 -8.40
C HIS A 295 17.52 27.27 -7.86
N ASP A 296 18.34 26.74 -8.78
CA ASP A 296 19.43 25.82 -8.48
C ASP A 296 18.93 24.53 -7.80
N GLY A 297 17.78 24.05 -8.24
CA GLY A 297 17.15 22.85 -7.71
C GLY A 297 17.93 21.59 -8.07
N ARG A 298 18.18 20.73 -7.08
CA ARG A 298 18.86 19.43 -7.26
C ARG A 298 18.11 18.35 -6.51
N PHE A 299 17.87 17.23 -7.18
CA PHE A 299 17.28 16.02 -6.62
C PHE A 299 18.33 14.91 -6.55
N ARG A 300 18.40 14.17 -5.44
CA ARG A 300 19.46 13.19 -5.19
C ARG A 300 18.91 11.82 -4.77
N SER A 301 19.80 10.84 -4.81
CA SER A 301 19.63 9.49 -4.24
C SER A 301 18.81 8.54 -5.12
N LEU A 302 18.84 8.70 -6.45
CA LEU A 302 18.24 7.72 -7.36
C LEU A 302 18.93 6.35 -7.30
N ALA A 303 20.24 6.31 -7.08
CA ALA A 303 21.00 5.08 -6.93
C ALA A 303 20.80 4.39 -5.56
N SER A 304 19.91 4.91 -4.72
CA SER A 304 19.45 4.25 -3.48
C SER A 304 18.29 3.28 -3.71
N ILE A 305 17.86 3.09 -4.97
CA ILE A 305 16.78 2.18 -5.33
C ILE A 305 17.04 0.79 -4.78
N ARG A 306 16.04 0.24 -4.11
CA ARG A 306 16.10 -1.03 -3.41
C ARG A 306 14.74 -1.70 -3.46
N ARG A 307 14.75 -3.01 -3.26
CA ARG A 307 13.52 -3.79 -3.16
C ARG A 307 12.82 -3.52 -1.83
N THR A 308 11.50 -3.37 -1.87
CA THR A 308 10.65 -3.10 -0.69
C THR A 308 9.68 -4.24 -0.38
N GLY A 309 9.54 -5.22 -1.28
CA GLY A 309 8.74 -6.43 -1.09
C GLY A 309 9.32 -7.63 -1.84
N ASP A 310 8.65 -8.78 -1.85
CA ASP A 310 9.12 -9.90 -2.66
C ASP A 310 8.88 -9.66 -4.16
N ALA A 311 9.79 -10.17 -4.99
CA ALA A 311 9.59 -10.29 -6.42
C ALA A 311 8.60 -11.42 -6.70
N SER A 312 7.75 -11.21 -7.70
CA SER A 312 6.78 -12.20 -8.17
C SER A 312 6.91 -12.36 -9.67
N MET A 313 6.53 -13.53 -10.17
CA MET A 313 6.63 -13.86 -11.58
C MET A 313 5.33 -14.50 -12.04
N THR A 314 4.83 -14.07 -13.18
CA THR A 314 3.63 -14.62 -13.83
C THR A 314 3.94 -14.98 -15.27
N THR A 315 3.43 -16.11 -15.74
CA THR A 315 3.61 -16.54 -17.13
C THR A 315 2.29 -16.38 -17.89
N GLN A 316 2.34 -15.72 -19.04
CA GLN A 316 1.21 -15.47 -19.92
C GLN A 316 1.60 -15.88 -21.35
N GLY A 317 1.23 -17.09 -21.77
CA GLY A 317 1.65 -17.64 -23.06
C GLY A 317 3.18 -17.80 -23.13
N ASN A 318 3.81 -17.17 -24.12
CA ASN A 318 5.28 -17.13 -24.30
C ASN A 318 5.95 -15.94 -23.59
N LYS A 319 5.22 -15.23 -22.73
CA LYS A 319 5.69 -14.05 -22.00
C LYS A 319 5.76 -14.35 -20.52
N VAL A 320 6.95 -14.22 -19.93
CA VAL A 320 7.17 -14.20 -18.49
C VAL A 320 7.20 -12.76 -18.02
N ILE A 321 6.48 -12.45 -16.95
CA ILE A 321 6.35 -11.10 -16.39
C ILE A 321 6.86 -11.14 -14.96
N LEU A 322 7.94 -10.43 -14.69
CA LEU A 322 8.54 -10.23 -13.37
C LEU A 322 8.03 -8.91 -12.79
N ASN A 323 7.31 -8.96 -11.68
CA ASN A 323 6.86 -7.78 -10.93
C ASN A 323 7.70 -7.62 -9.66
N VAL A 324 8.23 -6.41 -9.44
CA VAL A 324 9.07 -6.10 -8.28
C VAL A 324 8.58 -4.80 -7.65
N LYS A 325 8.30 -4.83 -6.35
CA LYS A 325 8.06 -3.63 -5.55
C LYS A 325 9.38 -3.03 -5.12
N LEU A 326 9.61 -1.79 -5.52
CA LEU A 326 10.83 -1.03 -5.28
C LEU A 326 10.53 0.22 -4.47
N GLY A 327 11.59 0.82 -3.95
CA GLY A 327 11.57 2.12 -3.33
C GLY A 327 12.97 2.69 -3.30
N LEU A 328 13.06 4.00 -3.16
CA LEU A 328 14.29 4.74 -2.93
C LEU A 328 14.49 4.85 -1.41
N GLY A 329 15.71 5.15 -0.98
CA GLY A 329 15.96 5.63 0.37
C GLY A 329 15.26 6.98 0.61
N THR A 330 15.77 7.77 1.55
CA THR A 330 15.30 9.15 1.71
C THR A 330 15.61 9.93 0.45
N LEU A 331 14.57 10.35 -0.25
CA LEU A 331 14.69 11.26 -1.38
C LEU A 331 14.98 12.65 -0.85
N ASN A 332 15.99 13.31 -1.40
CA ASN A 332 16.34 14.67 -1.01
C ASN A 332 16.31 15.57 -2.23
N ALA A 333 15.58 16.67 -2.13
CA ALA A 333 15.67 17.79 -3.05
C ALA A 333 16.13 19.04 -2.30
N ASN A 334 17.06 19.79 -2.90
CA ASN A 334 17.51 21.07 -2.37
C ASN A 334 17.34 22.13 -3.44
N PHE A 335 16.83 23.30 -3.04
CA PHE A 335 16.89 24.52 -3.83
C PHE A 335 17.87 25.48 -3.18
N GLY A 336 18.93 25.80 -3.91
CA GLY A 336 20.01 26.65 -3.41
C GLY A 336 19.58 28.09 -3.12
N ARG A 337 18.57 28.59 -3.85
CA ARG A 337 18.03 29.94 -3.69
C ARG A 337 16.53 29.97 -3.94
N CYS A 338 15.74 30.15 -2.89
CA CYS A 338 14.31 30.43 -3.00
C CYS A 338 14.00 31.83 -2.49
N GLN A 339 13.28 32.61 -3.27
CA GLN A 339 12.79 33.94 -2.94
C GLN A 339 11.25 33.93 -2.88
N ALA A 340 10.70 34.29 -1.73
CA ALA A 340 9.28 34.59 -1.58
C ALA A 340 9.10 36.11 -1.49
N LYS A 341 8.28 36.69 -2.36
CA LYS A 341 7.92 38.10 -2.31
C LYS A 341 6.44 38.21 -2.00
N ILE A 342 6.12 39.00 -0.98
CA ILE A 342 4.76 39.24 -0.52
C ILE A 342 4.44 40.71 -0.79
N HIS A 343 3.38 40.95 -1.56
CA HIS A 343 2.95 42.29 -1.93
C HIS A 343 2.69 43.14 -0.68
N ARG A 344 3.31 44.32 -0.61
CA ARG A 344 3.28 45.29 0.51
C ARG A 344 3.98 44.88 1.82
N ILE A 345 4.55 43.69 1.91
CA ILE A 345 5.28 43.24 3.12
C ILE A 345 6.79 43.18 2.85
N GLY A 346 7.21 42.69 1.68
CA GLY A 346 8.64 42.63 1.31
C GLY A 346 9.01 41.32 0.62
N SER A 347 10.31 41.12 0.38
CA SER A 347 10.86 39.86 -0.12
C SER A 347 11.75 39.20 0.91
N MET A 348 11.83 37.88 0.85
CA MET A 348 12.67 37.05 1.71
C MET A 348 13.31 35.97 0.87
N SER A 349 14.54 35.60 1.21
CA SER A 349 15.28 34.56 0.52
C SER A 349 15.78 33.52 1.51
N SER A 350 15.61 32.24 1.19
CA SER A 350 16.14 31.13 1.98
C SER A 350 16.48 29.93 1.10
N LYS A 351 17.21 28.99 1.66
CA LYS A 351 17.38 27.65 1.09
C LYS A 351 16.17 26.81 1.45
N VAL A 352 15.76 25.92 0.55
CA VAL A 352 14.66 24.99 0.79
C VAL A 352 15.18 23.59 0.60
N ASP A 353 15.23 22.84 1.70
CA ASP A 353 15.55 21.42 1.73
C ASP A 353 14.25 20.63 1.86
N VAL A 354 14.08 19.64 1.01
CA VAL A 354 12.88 18.81 0.91
C VAL A 354 13.33 17.36 1.05
N SER A 355 12.72 16.62 1.97
CA SER A 355 12.95 15.19 2.11
C SER A 355 11.66 14.39 1.99
N VAL A 356 11.74 13.21 1.36
CA VAL A 356 10.64 12.25 1.30
C VAL A 356 11.14 10.90 1.80
N ASP A 357 10.66 10.51 2.98
CA ASP A 357 11.18 9.34 3.71
C ASP A 357 10.63 8.01 3.21
N SER A 358 9.45 8.03 2.59
CA SER A 358 8.79 6.85 2.05
C SER A 358 8.33 7.12 0.63
N ASN A 359 8.54 6.14 -0.24
CA ASN A 359 8.14 6.20 -1.62
C ASN A 359 7.99 4.77 -2.17
N SER A 360 7.19 4.61 -3.22
CA SER A 360 6.95 3.32 -3.86
C SER A 360 7.15 3.43 -5.37
N ILE A 361 7.93 2.51 -5.91
CA ILE A 361 8.15 2.32 -7.33
C ILE A 361 7.62 0.95 -7.70
N ASP A 362 6.69 0.90 -8.66
CA ASP A 362 6.27 -0.35 -9.26
C ASP A 362 7.12 -0.62 -10.49
N ALA A 363 7.71 -1.82 -10.55
CA ALA A 363 8.54 -2.27 -11.64
C ALA A 363 7.99 -3.57 -12.23
N GLN A 364 7.90 -3.60 -13.56
CA GLN A 364 7.57 -4.79 -14.32
C GLN A 364 8.50 -4.94 -15.50
N ILE A 365 9.06 -6.14 -15.59
CA ILE A 365 9.95 -6.55 -16.66
C ILE A 365 9.30 -7.75 -17.32
N SER A 366 9.22 -7.74 -18.64
CA SER A 366 8.81 -8.92 -19.39
C SER A 366 9.97 -9.60 -20.07
N LEU A 367 9.88 -10.91 -20.19
CA LEU A 367 10.72 -11.73 -21.04
C LEU A 367 9.81 -12.43 -22.02
N THR A 368 10.07 -12.27 -23.31
CA THR A 368 9.29 -12.92 -24.35
C THR A 368 10.18 -13.90 -25.11
N GLY A 369 9.80 -15.18 -25.14
CA GLY A 369 10.44 -16.19 -25.98
C GLY A 369 9.99 -16.05 -27.43
N GLN A 370 10.95 -15.95 -28.36
CA GLN A 370 10.75 -15.94 -29.81
C GLN A 370 11.57 -17.05 -30.45
N GLY A 371 11.16 -18.31 -30.24
CA GLY A 371 11.92 -19.48 -30.70
C GLY A 371 13.16 -19.70 -29.84
N THR A 372 14.36 -19.52 -30.39
CA THR A 372 15.64 -19.66 -29.67
C THR A 372 16.15 -18.34 -29.06
N SER A 373 15.46 -17.22 -29.31
CA SER A 373 15.82 -15.92 -28.74
C SER A 373 14.86 -15.54 -27.62
N CYS A 374 15.38 -14.86 -26.60
CA CYS A 374 14.61 -14.25 -25.54
C CYS A 374 14.88 -12.75 -25.53
N VAL A 375 13.82 -11.96 -25.41
CA VAL A 375 13.90 -10.50 -25.35
C VAL A 375 13.35 -10.05 -24.00
N ALA A 376 14.20 -9.39 -23.21
CA ALA A 376 13.80 -8.75 -21.97
C ALA A 376 13.42 -7.28 -22.22
N ASN A 377 12.30 -6.82 -21.66
CA ASN A 377 11.81 -5.46 -21.81
C ASN A 377 11.38 -4.87 -20.46
N VAL A 378 11.60 -3.58 -20.26
CA VAL A 378 11.00 -2.84 -19.14
C VAL A 378 9.59 -2.43 -19.58
N ASP A 379 8.57 -3.11 -19.07
CA ASP A 379 7.18 -2.81 -19.40
C ASP A 379 6.70 -1.58 -18.64
N HIS A 380 7.02 -1.50 -17.34
CA HIS A 380 6.78 -0.31 -16.54
C HIS A 380 7.82 -0.15 -15.42
N LEU A 381 8.17 1.10 -15.10
CA LEU A 381 8.99 1.46 -13.95
C LEU A 381 8.56 2.85 -13.50
N VAL A 382 7.67 2.92 -12.51
CA VAL A 382 6.97 4.18 -12.17
C VAL A 382 6.97 4.40 -10.68
N LEU A 383 7.50 5.55 -10.26
CA LEU A 383 7.37 6.13 -8.94
C LEU A 383 5.92 6.60 -8.74
N ASN A 384 5.12 5.74 -8.11
CA ASN A 384 3.67 5.91 -8.01
C ASN A 384 3.24 6.66 -6.74
N GLN A 385 4.06 6.61 -5.69
CA GLN A 385 3.71 7.21 -4.40
C GLN A 385 4.90 7.92 -3.79
N LEU A 386 4.65 9.13 -3.31
CA LEU A 386 5.49 9.87 -2.38
C LEU A 386 4.76 9.93 -1.04
N GLY A 387 5.44 9.56 0.03
CA GLY A 387 4.92 9.64 1.38
C GLY A 387 4.97 11.05 1.94
N ARG A 388 5.18 11.18 3.25
CA ARG A 388 5.28 12.49 3.90
C ARG A 388 6.47 13.26 3.34
N ILE A 389 6.17 14.43 2.78
CA ILE A 389 7.16 15.41 2.35
C ILE A 389 7.45 16.31 3.54
N SER A 390 8.72 16.36 3.96
CA SER A 390 9.21 17.26 4.99
C SER A 390 9.99 18.39 4.33
N ILE A 391 9.76 19.63 4.75
CA ILE A 391 10.47 20.80 4.21
C ILE A 391 11.16 21.53 5.35
N HIS A 392 12.40 21.93 5.11
CA HIS A 392 13.18 22.79 5.99
C HIS A 392 13.54 24.06 5.23
N THR A 393 13.03 25.21 5.69
CA THR A 393 13.25 26.51 5.04
C THR A 393 14.21 27.43 5.80
N GLY A 394 15.04 26.90 6.70
CA GLY A 394 16.03 27.66 7.46
C GLY A 394 15.49 28.62 8.55
N GLY A 395 14.19 28.57 8.85
CA GLY A 395 13.54 29.38 9.91
C GLY A 395 13.07 30.78 9.48
N GLY A 396 12.39 31.51 10.38
CA GLY A 396 11.92 32.88 10.17
C GLY A 396 10.46 33.02 9.72
N LEU A 397 10.10 34.16 9.09
CA LEU A 397 8.74 34.46 8.64
C LEU A 397 8.19 33.49 7.57
N PHE A 398 9.06 32.66 6.98
CA PHE A 398 8.69 31.52 6.12
C PHE A 398 7.73 30.54 6.81
N HIS A 399 7.82 30.37 8.13
CA HIS A 399 6.90 29.52 8.91
C HIS A 399 5.42 29.94 8.76
N LYS A 400 5.14 31.22 8.50
CA LYS A 400 3.76 31.73 8.36
C LYS A 400 3.12 31.41 7.00
N ILE A 401 3.94 31.11 5.99
CA ILE A 401 3.51 30.70 4.63
C ILE A 401 3.97 29.28 4.29
N GLU A 402 4.45 28.54 5.28
CA GLU A 402 5.09 27.23 5.14
C GLU A 402 4.18 26.20 4.50
N ASN A 403 2.91 26.14 4.92
CA ASN A 403 1.90 25.28 4.30
C ASN A 403 1.71 25.56 2.80
N ARG A 404 1.87 26.82 2.36
CA ARG A 404 1.72 27.18 0.95
C ARG A 404 2.95 26.83 0.13
N ILE A 405 4.13 27.04 0.70
CA ILE A 405 5.38 26.61 0.10
C ILE A 405 5.41 25.09 0.00
N LEU A 406 4.94 24.39 1.04
CA LEU A 406 4.71 22.95 1.04
C LEU A 406 3.78 22.53 -0.10
N ASP A 407 2.62 23.16 -0.26
CA ASP A 407 1.68 22.80 -1.32
C ASP A 407 2.27 22.99 -2.73
N GLU A 408 2.94 24.10 -3.00
CA GLU A 408 3.51 24.37 -4.32
C GLU A 408 4.77 23.54 -4.60
N VAL A 409 5.63 23.35 -3.61
CA VAL A 409 6.77 22.43 -3.71
C VAL A 409 6.27 21.00 -3.92
N ALA A 410 5.26 20.55 -3.17
CA ALA A 410 4.68 19.22 -3.34
C ALA A 410 4.08 19.03 -4.74
N LYS A 411 3.36 20.03 -5.29
CA LYS A 411 2.88 19.99 -6.67
C LYS A 411 4.02 19.90 -7.67
N SER A 412 5.08 20.70 -7.51
CA SER A 412 6.27 20.63 -8.37
C SER A 412 6.98 19.28 -8.26
N MET A 413 7.05 18.69 -7.05
CA MET A 413 7.58 17.34 -6.86
C MET A 413 6.77 16.32 -7.65
N HIS A 414 5.44 16.34 -7.54
CA HIS A 414 4.55 15.39 -8.23
C HIS A 414 4.54 15.60 -9.75
N GLY A 415 4.65 16.85 -10.22
CA GLY A 415 4.59 17.17 -11.65
C GLY A 415 5.92 16.99 -12.39
N HIS A 416 7.00 17.55 -11.87
CA HIS A 416 8.28 17.62 -12.59
C HIS A 416 9.29 16.60 -12.08
N ILE A 417 9.48 16.51 -10.77
CA ILE A 417 10.53 15.66 -10.18
C ILE A 417 10.20 14.18 -10.39
N VAL A 418 8.95 13.78 -10.12
CA VAL A 418 8.49 12.40 -10.36
C VAL A 418 8.60 12.03 -11.84
N GLY A 419 8.22 12.94 -12.75
CA GLY A 419 8.34 12.72 -14.20
C GLY A 419 9.79 12.49 -14.62
N GLN A 420 10.69 13.40 -14.25
CA GLN A 420 12.12 13.27 -14.56
C GLN A 420 12.76 12.02 -13.92
N ALA A 421 12.39 11.70 -12.68
CA ALA A 421 12.86 10.49 -12.01
C ALA A 421 12.40 9.23 -12.75
N ASN A 422 11.13 9.18 -13.18
CA ASN A 422 10.59 8.06 -13.95
C ASN A 422 11.31 7.89 -15.29
N ASP A 423 11.52 8.98 -16.03
CA ASP A 423 12.22 8.94 -17.32
C ASP A 423 13.65 8.40 -17.17
N VAL A 424 14.39 8.93 -16.19
CA VAL A 424 15.77 8.52 -15.91
C VAL A 424 15.83 7.06 -15.45
N LEU A 425 14.93 6.66 -14.53
CA LEU A 425 14.88 5.28 -14.05
C LEU A 425 14.55 4.33 -15.19
N ALA A 426 13.56 4.64 -16.03
CA ALA A 426 13.15 3.79 -17.16
C ALA A 426 14.25 3.67 -18.22
N GLU A 427 14.90 4.78 -18.59
CA GLU A 427 16.03 4.78 -19.53
C GLU A 427 17.19 3.95 -18.98
N THR A 428 17.56 4.16 -17.72
CA THR A 428 18.66 3.46 -17.06
C THR A 428 18.36 1.96 -16.93
N ALA A 429 17.11 1.59 -16.62
CA ALA A 429 16.69 0.20 -16.53
C ALA A 429 16.79 -0.52 -17.88
N ARG A 430 16.40 0.13 -18.98
CA ARG A 430 16.57 -0.43 -20.34
C ARG A 430 18.04 -0.69 -20.67
N LYS A 431 18.97 0.16 -20.20
CA LYS A 431 20.42 -0.04 -20.37
C LYS A 431 21.00 -1.10 -19.43
N ALA A 432 20.41 -1.27 -18.24
CA ALA A 432 20.86 -2.23 -17.25
C ALA A 432 20.39 -3.66 -17.56
N LEU A 433 19.20 -3.83 -18.15
CA LEU A 433 18.59 -5.13 -18.45
C LEU A 433 19.52 -6.09 -19.21
N PRO A 434 20.18 -5.71 -20.32
CA PRO A 434 21.07 -6.61 -21.06
C PRO A 434 22.25 -7.13 -20.21
N LYS A 435 22.69 -6.37 -19.20
CA LYS A 435 23.83 -6.76 -18.34
C LYS A 435 23.46 -7.83 -17.30
N ALA A 436 22.17 -7.97 -16.99
CA ALA A 436 21.71 -8.89 -15.95
C ALA A 436 21.51 -10.33 -16.45
N ASP A 437 21.52 -10.51 -17.78
CA ASP A 437 21.38 -11.79 -18.48
C ASP A 437 20.14 -12.60 -18.01
N LEU A 438 18.99 -11.92 -17.99
CA LEU A 438 17.75 -12.50 -17.47
C LEU A 438 17.27 -13.71 -18.26
N CYS A 439 17.51 -13.69 -19.58
CA CYS A 439 17.09 -14.76 -20.47
C CYS A 439 17.79 -16.08 -20.17
N ASN A 440 19.05 -16.08 -19.73
CA ASN A 440 19.74 -17.30 -19.33
C ASN A 440 19.39 -17.77 -17.92
N LYS A 441 18.80 -16.89 -17.10
CA LYS A 441 18.50 -17.15 -15.67
C LYS A 441 17.05 -17.51 -15.39
N ILE A 442 16.13 -17.17 -16.29
CA ILE A 442 14.71 -17.46 -16.14
C ILE A 442 14.31 -18.46 -17.23
N PRO A 443 13.75 -19.64 -16.88
CA PRO A 443 13.16 -20.52 -17.86
C PRO A 443 11.97 -19.80 -18.52
N HIS A 444 11.99 -19.71 -19.85
CA HIS A 444 11.07 -18.92 -20.67
C HIS A 444 10.51 -19.72 -21.84
#